data_AF-A0A847CL32-F1
#
_entry.id   AF-A0A847CL32-F1
#
_cell.length_a   1.000
_cell.length_b   1.000
_cell.length_c   1.000
_cell.angle_alpha   90.00
_cell.angle_beta   90.00
_cell.angle_gamma   90.00
#
_symmetry.space_group_name_H-M   'P 1'
#
loop_
_entity.id
_entity.type
_entity.pdbx_description
1 polymer ?
#
loop_
_entity_poly.entity_id
_entity_poly.type
_entity_poly.pdbx_seq_one_letter_code
_entity_poly.pdbx_strand_id
1 'polypeptide(L)'
;MEKIITYFIEEKKTTAVVAKVLTKIIMKYEDLQNEFLEWIDTRSFDFDEPVTIEGYTAKQVHEIEPTLDAAGIYNFMVTLREEPDIAKGYIKNGFPRK
;
A
#
# COMPACT_ATOMS: atom_id res chain seq x y z
N MET A 1 -7.80 -0.33 -12.40
CA MET A 1 -7.07 -1.61 -12.58
C MET A 1 -5.82 -1.43 -13.45
N GLU A 2 -5.93 -1.01 -14.71
CA GLU A 2 -4.75 -0.87 -15.60
C GLU A 2 -3.71 0.09 -15.07
N LYS A 3 -4.09 1.27 -14.55
CA LYS A 3 -3.15 2.24 -13.96
C LYS A 3 -2.23 1.64 -12.89
N ILE A 4 -2.78 0.83 -11.98
CA ILE A 4 -2.01 0.19 -10.90
C ILE A 4 -1.02 -0.84 -11.48
N ILE A 5 -1.47 -1.65 -12.46
CA ILE A 5 -0.60 -2.63 -13.12
C ILE A 5 0.52 -1.91 -13.88
N THR A 6 0.20 -0.84 -14.60
CA THR A 6 1.18 -0.01 -15.33
C THR A 6 2.20 0.58 -14.37
N TYR A 7 1.77 1.14 -13.22
CA TYR A 7 2.68 1.61 -12.17
C TYR A 7 3.67 0.52 -11.72
N PHE A 8 3.18 -0.68 -11.44
CA PHE A 8 4.05 -1.79 -11.03
C PHE A 8 5.05 -2.24 -12.11
N ILE A 9 4.65 -2.21 -13.38
CA ILE A 9 5.51 -2.63 -14.49
C ILE A 9 6.51 -1.52 -14.87
N GLU A 10 6.04 -0.29 -15.02
CA GLU A 10 6.84 0.80 -15.57
C GLU A 10 7.70 1.49 -14.53
N GLU A 11 7.17 1.74 -13.33
CA GLU A 11 7.91 2.45 -12.28
C GLU A 11 8.64 1.49 -11.36
N LYS A 12 7.95 0.45 -10.88
CA LYS A 12 8.55 -0.54 -9.98
C LYS A 12 9.38 -1.59 -10.73
N LYS A 13 9.41 -1.55 -12.07
CA LYS A 13 10.15 -2.47 -12.95
C LYS A 13 9.88 -3.94 -12.63
N THR A 14 8.67 -4.26 -12.15
CA THR A 14 8.27 -5.63 -11.84
C THR A 14 7.79 -6.35 -13.09
N THR A 15 7.81 -7.68 -13.08
CA THR A 15 7.27 -8.46 -14.18
C THR A 15 5.74 -8.36 -14.21
N ALA A 16 5.13 -8.50 -15.38
CA ALA A 16 3.68 -8.43 -15.52
C ALA A 16 2.92 -9.45 -14.64
N VAL A 17 3.54 -10.60 -14.34
CA VAL A 17 2.98 -11.61 -13.44
C VAL A 17 2.94 -11.09 -12.00
N VAL A 18 4.04 -10.54 -11.52
CA VAL A 18 4.14 -9.97 -10.15
C VAL A 18 3.22 -8.76 -10.01
N ALA A 19 3.20 -7.87 -11.00
CA ALA A 19 2.33 -6.70 -11.03
C ALA A 19 0.84 -7.08 -10.89
N LYS A 20 0.40 -8.13 -11.61
CA LYS A 20 -0.98 -8.63 -11.50
C LYS A 20 -1.29 -9.21 -10.12
N VAL A 21 -0.34 -9.91 -9.49
CA VAL A 21 -0.53 -10.46 -8.14
C VAL A 21 -0.65 -9.34 -7.11
N LEU A 22 0.28 -8.38 -7.12
CA LEU A 22 0.26 -7.23 -6.20
C LEU A 22 -1.01 -6.38 -6.38
N THR A 23 -1.39 -6.13 -7.63
CA THR A 23 -2.62 -5.40 -7.94
C THR A 23 -3.84 -6.15 -7.39
N LYS A 24 -3.92 -7.48 -7.54
CA LYS A 24 -5.04 -8.27 -7.03
C LYS A 24 -5.19 -8.20 -5.50
N ILE A 25 -4.08 -8.13 -4.77
CA ILE A 25 -4.09 -8.01 -3.31
C ILE A 25 -4.73 -6.68 -2.90
N ILE A 26 -4.29 -5.57 -3.49
CA ILE A 26 -4.82 -4.23 -3.19
C ILE A 26 -6.28 -4.09 -3.66
N MET A 27 -6.60 -4.61 -4.85
CA MET A 27 -7.95 -4.58 -5.42
C MET A 27 -8.98 -5.45 -4.69
N LYS A 28 -8.56 -6.26 -3.71
CA LYS A 28 -9.50 -6.99 -2.85
C LYS A 28 -10.38 -6.03 -2.04
N TYR A 29 -9.90 -4.81 -1.82
CA TYR A 29 -10.54 -3.79 -1.00
C TYR A 29 -10.72 -2.50 -1.81
N GLU A 30 -11.97 -2.14 -2.08
CA GLU A 30 -12.32 -1.01 -2.97
C GLU A 30 -11.86 0.34 -2.41
N ASP A 31 -11.91 0.51 -1.09
CA ASP A 31 -11.41 1.68 -0.37
C ASP A 31 -9.90 1.90 -0.64
N LEU A 32 -9.08 0.87 -0.41
CA LEU A 32 -7.63 0.92 -0.67
C LEU A 32 -7.31 1.07 -2.16
N GLN A 33 -8.11 0.46 -3.03
CA GLN A 33 -7.94 0.62 -4.47
C GLN A 33 -8.13 2.08 -4.89
N ASN A 34 -9.19 2.73 -4.42
CA ASN A 34 -9.51 4.11 -4.79
C ASN A 34 -8.43 5.06 -4.27
N GLU A 35 -8.01 4.89 -3.01
CA GLU A 35 -6.92 5.69 -2.43
C GLU A 35 -5.59 5.49 -3.18
N PHE A 36 -5.27 4.25 -3.57
CA PHE A 36 -4.04 4.01 -4.32
C PHE A 36 -4.07 4.61 -5.73
N LEU A 37 -5.23 4.62 -6.39
CA LEU A 37 -5.39 5.30 -7.68
C LEU A 37 -5.20 6.81 -7.55
N GLU A 38 -5.74 7.40 -6.49
CA GLU A 38 -5.57 8.81 -6.20
C GLU A 38 -4.11 9.16 -5.86
N TRP A 39 -3.43 8.29 -5.10
CA TRP A 39 -1.99 8.41 -4.88
C TRP A 39 -1.19 8.34 -6.19
N ILE A 40 -1.55 7.45 -7.12
CA ILE A 40 -0.86 7.35 -8.42
C ILE A 40 -0.97 8.67 -9.20
N ASP A 41 -2.11 9.36 -9.09
CA ASP A 41 -2.37 10.62 -9.80
C ASP A 41 -1.75 11.83 -9.08
N THR A 42 -1.76 11.87 -7.73
CA THR A 42 -1.29 13.02 -6.92
C THR A 42 0.13 12.88 -6.39
N ARG A 43 0.62 11.65 -6.22
CA ARG A 43 1.84 11.26 -5.50
C ARG A 43 1.90 11.78 -4.06
N SER A 44 0.75 11.98 -3.45
CA SER A 44 0.61 12.40 -2.06
C SER A 44 -0.27 11.44 -1.27
N PHE A 45 0.02 11.32 0.03
CA PHE A 45 -0.83 10.64 1.01
C PHE A 45 -1.75 11.62 1.76
N ASP A 46 -1.78 12.89 1.35
CA ASP A 46 -2.68 13.91 1.90
C ASP A 46 -4.06 13.78 1.26
N PHE A 47 -4.86 12.87 1.82
CA PHE A 47 -6.27 12.70 1.46
C PHE A 47 -7.18 13.40 2.47
N ASP A 48 -8.29 13.98 2.00
CA ASP A 48 -9.31 14.57 2.86
C ASP A 48 -10.01 13.50 3.72
N GLU A 49 -10.25 12.32 3.14
CA GLU A 49 -10.85 11.16 3.81
C GLU A 49 -9.94 9.92 3.67
N PRO A 50 -8.85 9.83 4.45
CA PRO A 50 -7.91 8.72 4.33
C PRO A 50 -8.49 7.42 4.89
N VAL A 51 -8.26 6.33 4.17
CA VAL A 51 -8.59 4.97 4.58
C VAL A 51 -7.81 4.64 5.84
N THR A 52 -8.57 4.41 6.91
CA THR A 52 -8.05 4.07 8.23
C THR A 52 -8.30 2.61 8.51
N ILE A 53 -7.22 1.85 8.76
CA ILE A 53 -7.28 0.42 9.09
C ILE A 53 -6.61 0.26 10.46
N GLU A 54 -7.33 -0.31 11.43
CA GLU A 54 -6.82 -0.50 12.80
C GLU A 54 -6.24 0.78 13.45
N GLY A 55 -6.73 1.95 13.05
CA GLY A 55 -6.27 3.26 13.53
C GLY A 55 -5.03 3.82 12.81
N TYR A 56 -4.56 3.18 11.74
CA TYR A 56 -3.46 3.66 10.90
C TYR A 56 -3.94 3.98 9.49
N THR A 57 -3.40 5.05 8.93
CA THR A 57 -3.59 5.49 7.54
C THR A 57 -2.32 5.22 6.73
N ALA A 58 -2.43 5.19 5.40
CA ALA A 58 -1.27 5.05 4.52
C ALA A 58 -0.20 6.13 4.79
N LYS A 59 -0.63 7.36 5.08
CA LYS A 59 0.24 8.47 5.48
C LYS A 59 1.02 8.17 6.76
N GLN A 60 0.35 7.71 7.80
CA GLN A 60 1.03 7.36 9.07
C GLN A 60 2.03 6.23 8.88
N VAL A 61 1.69 5.23 8.06
CA VAL A 61 2.63 4.15 7.73
C VAL A 61 3.86 4.70 6.99
N HIS A 62 3.67 5.63 6.05
CA HIS A 62 4.78 6.31 5.38
C HIS A 62 5.63 7.14 6.35
N GLU A 63 5.02 7.80 7.32
CA GLU A 63 5.74 8.56 8.35
C GLU A 63 6.55 7.66 9.29
N ILE A 64 6.02 6.47 9.63
CA ILE A 64 6.70 5.46 10.45
C ILE A 64 7.87 4.84 9.68
N GLU A 65 7.69 4.53 8.40
CA GLU A 65 8.72 3.96 7.54
C GLU A 65 8.80 4.69 6.19
N PRO A 66 9.51 5.83 6.13
CA PRO A 66 9.63 6.64 4.93
C PRO A 66 10.38 5.93 3.79
N THR A 67 11.10 4.85 4.09
CA THR A 67 11.80 4.08 3.06
C THR A 67 10.89 3.12 2.29
N LEU A 68 9.68 2.85 2.80
CA LEU A 68 8.67 2.09 2.08
C LEU A 68 8.07 2.94 0.97
N ASP A 69 8.04 2.36 -0.22
CA ASP A 69 7.29 2.91 -1.34
C ASP A 69 5.78 2.73 -1.14
N ALA A 70 4.98 3.46 -1.93
CA ALA A 70 3.53 3.40 -1.85
C ALA A 70 2.97 1.99 -2.03
N ALA A 71 3.52 1.18 -2.94
CA ALA A 71 3.05 -0.19 -3.08
C ALA A 71 3.30 -1.03 -1.82
N GLY A 72 4.45 -0.86 -1.17
CA GLY A 72 4.77 -1.48 0.10
C GLY A 72 3.81 -1.02 1.20
N ILE A 73 3.47 0.27 1.24
CA ILE A 73 2.51 0.85 2.18
C ILE A 73 1.11 0.26 1.96
N TYR A 74 0.57 0.28 0.74
CA TYR A 74 -0.76 -0.26 0.47
C TYR A 74 -0.83 -1.78 0.67
N ASN A 75 0.24 -2.51 0.36
CA ASN A 75 0.30 -3.94 0.67
C ASN A 75 0.29 -4.17 2.20
N PHE A 76 1.02 -3.34 2.95
CA PHE A 76 0.98 -3.37 4.41
C PHE A 76 -0.40 -3.01 4.96
N MET A 77 -1.10 -2.04 4.38
CA MET A 77 -2.48 -1.70 4.75
C MET A 77 -3.42 -2.91 4.56
N VAL A 78 -3.22 -3.70 3.50
CA VAL A 78 -3.92 -4.98 3.33
C VAL A 78 -3.55 -5.98 4.44
N THR A 79 -2.26 -6.17 4.73
CA THR A 79 -1.82 -7.02 5.85
C THR A 79 -2.39 -6.56 7.18
N LEU A 80 -2.48 -5.26 7.43
CA LEU A 80 -3.05 -4.69 8.65
C LEU A 80 -4.54 -5.00 8.78
N ARG A 81 -5.26 -5.14 7.65
CA ARG A 81 -6.67 -5.51 7.63
C ARG A 81 -6.89 -7.01 7.82
N GLU A 82 -6.03 -7.84 7.24
CA GLU A 82 -6.17 -9.30 7.27
C GLU A 82 -5.52 -9.91 8.53
N GLU A 83 -4.33 -9.44 8.88
CA GLU A 83 -3.48 -9.95 9.95
C GLU A 83 -2.95 -8.79 10.82
N PRO A 84 -3.85 -8.10 11.56
CA PRO A 84 -3.51 -6.90 12.31
C PRO A 84 -2.42 -7.13 13.35
N ASP A 85 -2.37 -8.32 13.97
CA ASP A 85 -1.35 -8.66 14.98
C ASP A 85 0.06 -8.72 14.37
N ILE A 86 0.20 -9.30 13.18
CA ILE A 86 1.47 -9.37 12.46
C ILE A 86 1.89 -7.97 12.01
N ALA A 87 0.96 -7.21 11.44
CA ALA A 87 1.22 -5.87 10.95
C ALA A 87 1.63 -4.90 12.07
N LYS A 88 0.93 -4.93 13.22
CA LYS A 88 1.32 -4.18 14.43
C LYS A 88 2.69 -4.65 14.95
N GLY A 89 3.01 -5.93 14.79
CA GLY A 89 4.34 -6.48 15.04
C GLY A 89 5.42 -5.82 14.18
N TYR A 90 5.18 -5.57 12.89
CA TYR A 90 6.12 -4.85 12.02
C TYR A 90 6.27 -3.37 12.39
N ILE A 91 5.19 -2.70 12.77
CA ILE A 91 5.28 -1.31 13.27
C ILE A 91 6.15 -1.25 14.54
N LYS A 92 5.98 -2.21 15.45
CA LYS A 92 6.68 -2.23 16.73
C LYS A 92 8.15 -2.67 16.60
N ASN A 93 8.41 -3.70 15.79
CA ASN A 93 9.73 -4.34 15.69
C ASN A 93 10.55 -3.82 14.50
N GLY A 94 9.98 -2.96 13.67
CA GLY A 94 10.54 -2.52 12.40
C GLY A 94 10.08 -3.39 11.24
N PHE A 95 9.88 -2.75 10.09
CA PHE A 95 9.49 -3.44 8.86
C PHE A 95 10.62 -4.37 8.41
N PRO A 96 10.30 -5.60 7.96
CA PRO A 96 11.31 -6.54 7.51
C PRO A 96 12.07 -5.96 6.31
N ARG A 97 13.35 -5.65 6.52
CA ARG A 97 14.27 -5.23 5.47
C ARG A 97 14.71 -6.46 4.69
N LYS A 98 14.47 -6.46 3.38
CA LYS A 98 14.88 -7.53 2.48
C LYS A 98 16.23 -7.23 1.85
#